data_AF-A0A5C6C4V9-F1
#
_entry.id   AF-A0A5C6C4V9-F1
#
_cell.length_a   1.000
_cell.length_b   1.000
_cell.length_c   1.000
_cell.angle_alpha   90.00
_cell.angle_beta   90.00
_cell.angle_gamma   90.00
#
_symmetry.space_group_name_H-M   'P 1'
#
loop_
_entity.id
_entity.type
_entity.pdbx_description
1 polymer ?
#
loop_
_entity_poly.entity_id
_entity_poly.type
_entity_poly.pdbx_seq_one_letter_code
_entity_poly.pdbx_strand_id
1 'polypeptide(L)'
;MSTTAPNPTKLTEVRTDMEAAMIVAVLEEHGIDAFLTGEFTSGFRAEAPGNVNVLVGDTDLVKAQQILREFRTQSDSESTNKDEQSGQSFRDICRALVVVGLIATALSMIIRLATLAIGEL
;
A
#
# COMPACT_ATOMS: atom_id res chain seq x y z
N MET A 1 -11.81 39.55 20.45
CA MET A 1 -12.35 38.35 19.78
C MET A 1 -11.35 37.23 20.00
N SER A 2 -11.65 36.29 20.89
CA SER A 2 -10.81 35.13 21.11
C SER A 2 -11.02 34.18 19.94
N THR A 3 -10.05 34.11 19.03
CA THR A 3 -10.05 33.16 17.92
C THR A 3 -9.80 31.78 18.54
N THR A 4 -10.87 31.06 18.88
CA THR A 4 -10.79 29.65 19.26
C THR A 4 -10.30 28.91 18.03
N ALA A 5 -9.00 28.60 17.99
CA ALA A 5 -8.46 27.70 16.98
C ALA A 5 -9.25 26.37 17.09
N PRO A 6 -9.80 25.83 15.99
CA PRO A 6 -10.52 24.57 16.03
C PRO A 6 -9.60 23.50 16.61
N ASN A 7 -10.10 22.75 17.59
CA ASN A 7 -9.35 21.65 18.18
C ASN A 7 -9.20 20.55 17.10
N PRO A 8 -7.98 20.25 16.62
CA PRO A 8 -7.80 19.28 15.57
C PRO A 8 -7.96 17.87 16.14
N THR A 9 -8.94 17.13 15.61
CA THR A 9 -9.23 15.74 16.00
C THR A 9 -8.79 14.79 14.89
N LYS A 10 -8.16 13.67 15.26
CA LYS A 10 -7.68 12.65 14.32
C LYS A 10 -8.85 11.99 13.58
N LEU A 11 -8.81 12.06 12.25
CA LEU A 11 -9.76 11.40 11.36
C LEU A 11 -9.29 9.98 11.03
N THR A 12 -8.06 9.83 10.53
CA THR A 12 -7.50 8.55 10.10
C THR A 12 -5.97 8.56 10.11
N GLU A 13 -5.38 7.38 9.92
CA GLU A 13 -3.93 7.16 9.89
C GLU A 13 -3.61 6.26 8.70
N VAL A 14 -2.60 6.65 7.94
CA VAL A 14 -2.18 5.98 6.71
C VAL A 14 -0.67 5.80 6.70
N ARG A 15 -0.19 4.87 5.88
CA ARG A 15 1.23 4.49 5.84
C ARG A 15 2.05 5.25 4.81
N THR A 16 1.40 6.00 3.94
CA THR A 16 2.05 6.70 2.83
C THR A 16 1.58 8.14 2.74
N ASP A 17 2.49 9.02 2.36
CA ASP A 17 2.20 10.45 2.18
C ASP A 17 1.22 10.67 1.04
N MET A 18 1.32 9.86 -0.02
CA MET A 18 0.42 9.95 -1.18
C MET A 18 -1.03 9.68 -0.77
N GLU A 19 -1.28 8.63 0.02
CA GLU A 19 -2.62 8.32 0.51
C GLU A 19 -3.14 9.43 1.42
N ALA A 20 -2.29 9.99 2.29
CA ALA A 20 -2.65 11.09 3.17
C ALA A 20 -3.03 12.35 2.38
N ALA A 21 -2.24 12.69 1.36
CA ALA A 21 -2.47 13.83 0.48
C ALA A 21 -3.76 13.68 -0.34
N MET A 22 -4.07 12.47 -0.83
CA MET A 22 -5.33 12.21 -1.52
C MET A 22 -6.53 12.42 -0.60
N ILE A 23 -6.46 11.93 0.64
CA ILE A 23 -7.54 12.12 1.62
C ILE A 23 -7.74 13.61 1.93
N VAL A 24 -6.66 14.37 2.10
CA VAL A 24 -6.75 15.83 2.32
C VAL A 24 -7.38 16.51 1.11
N ALA A 25 -6.94 16.21 -0.10
CA ALA A 25 -7.50 16.81 -1.32
C ALA A 25 -9.01 16.59 -1.47
N VAL A 26 -9.48 15.37 -1.16
CA VAL A 26 -10.91 15.04 -1.19
C VAL A 26 -11.68 15.82 -0.12
N LEU A 27 -11.14 15.92 1.10
CA LEU A 27 -11.78 16.68 2.18
C LEU A 27 -11.83 18.18 1.86
N GLU A 28 -10.77 18.73 1.28
CA GLU A 28 -10.70 20.13 0.84
C GLU A 28 -11.72 20.41 -0.26
N GLU A 29 -11.92 19.50 -1.23
CA GLU A 29 -12.97 19.62 -2.26
C GLU A 29 -14.39 19.73 -1.65
N HIS A 30 -14.60 19.09 -0.51
CA HIS A 30 -15.85 19.15 0.25
C HIS A 30 -15.90 20.29 1.29
N GLY A 31 -14.92 21.19 1.26
CA GLY A 31 -14.82 22.38 2.11
C GLY A 31 -14.48 22.05 3.56
N ILE A 32 -13.77 20.96 3.82
CA ILE A 32 -13.29 20.58 5.15
C ILE A 32 -11.78 20.81 5.23
N ASP A 33 -11.37 21.69 6.13
CA ASP A 33 -9.95 21.91 6.40
C ASP A 33 -9.34 20.69 7.11
N ALA A 34 -8.35 20.08 6.47
CA ALA A 34 -7.63 18.92 6.98
C ALA A 34 -6.13 19.22 7.14
N PHE A 35 -5.52 18.64 8.16
CA PHE A 35 -4.11 18.81 8.49
C PHE A 35 -3.42 17.46 8.54
N LEU A 36 -2.19 17.40 8.02
CA LEU A 36 -1.33 16.23 8.12
C LEU A 36 -0.36 16.39 9.28
N THR A 37 -0.24 15.37 10.12
CA THR A 37 0.81 15.29 11.15
C THR A 37 1.41 13.89 11.18
N GLY A 38 2.73 13.80 11.28
CA GLY A 38 3.48 12.55 11.15
C GLY A 38 4.90 12.85 10.70
N GLU A 39 5.72 11.82 10.46
CA GLU A 39 7.08 11.97 9.93
C GLU A 39 7.05 12.50 8.49
N PHE A 40 6.82 13.80 8.35
CA PHE A 40 6.58 14.45 7.07
C PHE A 40 7.86 14.68 6.26
N THR A 41 9.04 14.46 6.85
CA THR A 41 10.36 14.74 6.24
C THR A 41 11.51 14.12 7.03
N SER A 42 11.69 12.80 6.99
CA SER A 42 13.00 12.24 7.37
C SER A 42 13.86 12.20 6.10
N GLY A 43 14.44 13.34 5.70
CA GLY A 43 15.32 13.49 4.53
C GLY A 43 16.64 12.68 4.57
N PHE A 44 16.64 11.52 5.23
CA PHE A 44 17.72 10.57 5.37
C PHE A 44 17.29 9.24 4.75
N ARG A 45 18.19 8.57 4.01
CA ARG A 45 17.99 7.28 3.31
C ARG A 45 17.70 6.07 4.23
N ALA A 46 17.21 6.31 5.44
CA ALA A 46 16.72 5.33 6.39
C ALA A 46 15.37 5.82 6.95
N GLU A 47 14.43 6.15 6.06
CA GLU A 47 13.04 6.42 6.44
C GLU A 47 12.45 5.12 6.99
N ALA A 48 12.36 5.03 8.33
CA ALA A 48 11.46 4.07 8.93
C ALA A 48 10.05 4.41 8.39
N PRO A 49 9.24 3.41 8.01
CA PRO A 49 7.87 3.66 7.58
C PRO A 49 7.10 4.34 8.73
N GLY A 50 6.96 5.66 8.63
CA GLY A 50 6.24 6.49 9.57
C GLY A 50 4.76 6.53 9.19
N ASN A 51 3.88 6.46 10.19
CA ASN A 51 2.47 6.65 9.94
C ASN A 51 2.15 8.14 9.85
N VAL A 52 1.33 8.52 8.87
CA VAL A 52 0.82 9.87 8.67
C VAL A 52 -0.61 9.94 9.19
N ASN A 53 -0.88 10.88 10.07
CA ASN A 53 -2.20 11.14 10.62
C ASN A 53 -2.86 12.28 9.86
N VAL A 54 -4.12 12.09 9.49
CA VAL A 54 -4.99 13.14 8.97
C VAL A 54 -5.88 13.63 10.11
N LEU A 55 -5.88 14.93 10.34
CA LEU A 55 -6.67 15.61 11.36
C LEU A 55 -7.64 16.57 10.71
N VAL A 56 -8.79 16.76 11.33
CA VAL A 56 -9.83 17.70 10.89
C VAL A 56 -10.33 18.47 12.11
N GLY A 57 -11.03 19.58 11.89
CA GLY A 57 -11.75 20.25 12.98
C GLY A 57 -12.76 19.32 13.65
N ASP A 58 -12.90 19.40 14.97
CA ASP A 58 -13.87 18.59 15.74
C ASP A 58 -15.30 18.68 15.19
N THR A 59 -15.70 19.88 14.75
CA THR A 59 -17.01 20.15 14.13
C THR A 59 -17.24 19.38 12.83
N ASP A 60 -16.17 19.08 12.10
CA ASP A 60 -16.23 18.49 10.76
C ASP A 60 -15.91 16.99 10.78
N LEU A 61 -15.55 16.44 11.93
CA LEU A 61 -15.16 15.03 12.08
C LEU A 61 -16.22 14.07 11.53
N VAL A 62 -17.50 14.28 11.86
CA VAL A 62 -18.58 13.38 11.43
C VAL A 62 -18.74 13.41 9.91
N LYS A 63 -18.70 14.62 9.32
CA LYS A 63 -18.81 14.83 7.88
C LYS A 63 -17.59 14.24 7.14
N ALA A 64 -16.40 14.48 7.67
CA ALA A 64 -15.15 13.94 7.14
C ALA A 64 -15.11 12.40 7.17
N GLN A 65 -15.61 11.78 8.24
CA GLN A 65 -15.74 10.32 8.33
C GLN A 65 -16.74 9.74 7.32
N GLN A 66 -17.80 10.48 6.99
CA GLN A 66 -18.75 10.06 5.98
C GLN A 66 -18.10 10.11 4.58
N ILE A 67 -17.50 11.24 4.22
CA ILE A 67 -16.80 11.43 2.94
C ILE A 67 -15.71 10.38 2.76
N LEU A 68 -14.91 10.12 3.79
CA LEU A 68 -13.85 9.12 3.74
C LEU A 68 -14.39 7.70 3.49
N ARG A 69 -15.55 7.35 4.06
CA ARG A 69 -16.20 6.05 3.80
C ARG A 69 -16.72 5.96 2.37
N GLU A 70 -17.33 7.02 1.86
CA GLU A 70 -17.82 7.08 0.47
C GLU A 70 -16.65 6.96 -0.51
N PHE A 71 -15.57 7.70 -0.28
CA PHE A 71 -14.34 7.65 -1.08
C PHE A 71 -13.72 6.25 -1.11
N ARG A 72 -13.55 5.61 0.06
CA ARG A 72 -13.01 4.24 0.14
C ARG A 72 -13.91 3.21 -0.55
N THR A 73 -15.22 3.37 -0.41
CA THR A 73 -16.19 2.48 -1.06
C THR A 73 -16.12 2.63 -2.59
N GLN A 74 -15.89 3.81 -3.13
CA GLN A 74 -15.71 4.01 -4.57
C GLN A 74 -14.42 3.34 -5.09
N SER A 75 -13.30 3.49 -4.36
CA SER A 75 -12.07 2.78 -4.71
C SER A 75 -12.19 1.26 -4.62
N ASP A 76 -13.04 0.74 -3.73
CA ASP A 76 -13.31 -0.71 -3.61
C ASP A 76 -14.35 -1.21 -4.63
N SER A 77 -15.30 -0.35 -5.04
CA SER A 77 -16.40 -0.72 -5.95
C SER A 77 -16.01 -0.61 -7.43
N GLU A 78 -14.98 0.15 -7.74
CA GLU A 78 -14.24 0.06 -9.01
C GLU A 78 -13.24 -1.11 -9.02
N SER A 79 -13.59 -2.19 -8.30
CA SER A 79 -13.03 -3.52 -8.46
C SER A 79 -14.14 -4.52 -8.79
N THR A 80 -15.10 -4.13 -9.63
CA THR A 80 -15.90 -5.10 -10.39
C THR A 80 -15.29 -5.25 -11.79
N ASN A 81 -14.23 -6.07 -11.85
CA ASN A 81 -13.62 -6.65 -13.04
C ASN A 81 -12.79 -5.73 -13.97
N LYS A 82 -11.56 -5.43 -13.54
CA LYS A 82 -10.34 -5.93 -14.20
C LYS A 82 -9.13 -5.69 -13.29
N ASP A 83 -8.27 -6.71 -13.24
CA ASP A 83 -6.90 -6.67 -12.77
C ASP A 83 -6.66 -6.91 -11.26
N GLU A 84 -7.04 -8.11 -10.82
CA GLU A 84 -6.20 -8.90 -9.89
C GLU A 84 -4.78 -9.13 -10.48
N GLN A 85 -3.99 -8.13 -10.89
CA GLN A 85 -2.70 -8.48 -11.53
C GLN A 85 -1.62 -7.40 -11.68
N SER A 86 -1.30 -6.61 -10.64
CA SER A 86 -0.11 -5.71 -10.71
C SER A 86 0.93 -5.92 -9.60
N GLY A 87 0.53 -6.19 -8.35
CA GLY A 87 1.48 -6.49 -7.26
C GLY A 87 1.62 -7.98 -6.89
N GLN A 88 0.63 -8.79 -7.27
CA GLN A 88 0.60 -10.22 -6.98
C GLN A 88 1.20 -11.05 -8.13
N SER A 89 0.95 -10.63 -9.39
CA SER A 89 1.48 -11.31 -10.57
C SER A 89 3.01 -11.36 -10.59
N PHE A 90 3.71 -10.31 -10.18
CA PHE A 90 5.18 -10.35 -10.16
C PHE A 90 5.72 -11.32 -9.11
N ARG A 91 5.09 -11.42 -7.92
CA ARG A 91 5.52 -12.36 -6.87
C ARG A 91 5.21 -13.81 -7.25
N ASP A 92 4.08 -14.05 -7.88
CA ASP A 92 3.68 -15.39 -8.32
C ASP A 92 4.46 -15.84 -9.56
N ILE A 93 4.74 -14.93 -10.50
CA ILE A 93 5.65 -15.19 -11.63
C ILE A 93 7.09 -15.44 -11.13
N CYS A 94 7.60 -14.61 -10.21
CA CYS A 94 8.95 -14.82 -9.65
C CYS A 94 9.04 -16.13 -8.86
N ARG A 95 8.02 -16.51 -8.08
CA ARG A 95 7.99 -17.81 -7.39
C ARG A 95 7.94 -18.97 -8.37
N ALA A 96 7.11 -18.88 -9.42
CA ALA A 96 7.01 -19.92 -10.44
C ALA A 96 8.35 -20.12 -11.17
N LEU A 97 9.04 -19.03 -11.54
CA LEU A 97 10.35 -19.12 -12.21
C LEU A 97 11.43 -19.76 -11.32
N VAL A 98 11.48 -19.41 -10.03
CA VAL A 98 12.44 -20.02 -9.09
C VAL A 98 12.16 -21.52 -8.91
N VAL A 99 10.89 -21.90 -8.74
CA VAL A 99 10.50 -23.31 -8.58
C VAL A 99 10.79 -24.12 -9.85
N VAL A 100 10.45 -23.59 -11.03
CA VAL A 100 10.76 -24.24 -12.31
C VAL A 100 12.27 -24.39 -12.51
N GLY A 101 13.06 -23.37 -12.15
CA GLY A 101 14.53 -23.43 -12.19
C GLY A 101 15.10 -24.49 -11.26
N LEU A 102 14.61 -24.60 -10.02
CA LEU A 102 15.03 -25.63 -9.07
C LEU A 102 14.67 -27.04 -9.55
N ILE A 103 13.47 -27.23 -10.11
CA ILE A 103 13.06 -28.52 -10.66
C ILE A 103 13.92 -28.90 -11.86
N ALA A 104 14.16 -27.97 -12.80
CA ALA A 104 14.97 -28.22 -13.99
C ALA A 104 16.44 -28.56 -13.63
N THR A 105 17.02 -27.86 -12.65
CA THR A 105 18.39 -28.13 -12.19
C THR A 105 18.49 -29.47 -11.47
N ALA A 106 17.52 -29.83 -10.62
CA ALA A 106 17.45 -31.14 -10.00
C ALA A 106 17.32 -32.27 -11.04
N LEU A 107 16.45 -32.10 -12.04
CA LEU A 107 16.27 -33.07 -13.13
C LEU A 107 17.54 -33.23 -13.97
N SER A 108 18.21 -32.13 -14.30
CA SER A 108 19.49 -32.15 -15.01
C SER A 108 20.56 -32.91 -14.23
N MET A 109 20.63 -32.71 -12.91
CA MET A 109 21.58 -33.39 -12.03
C MET A 109 21.31 -34.90 -11.96
N ILE A 110 20.04 -35.31 -11.85
CA ILE A 110 19.64 -36.73 -11.83
C ILE A 110 19.99 -37.41 -13.16
N ILE A 111 19.71 -36.76 -14.30
CA ILE A 111 20.05 -37.30 -15.63
C ILE A 111 21.56 -37.45 -15.79
N ARG A 112 22.35 -36.46 -15.35
CA ARG A 112 23.82 -36.53 -15.38
C ARG A 112 24.37 -37.65 -14.50
N LEU A 113 23.79 -37.87 -13.33
CA LEU A 113 24.15 -38.97 -12.44
C LEU A 113 23.82 -40.33 -13.06
N ALA A 114 22.63 -40.48 -13.64
CA ALA A 114 22.23 -41.71 -14.32
C ALA A 114 23.11 -42.01 -15.55
N THR A 115 23.47 -40.98 -16.31
CA THR A 115 24.34 -41.14 -17.49
C THR A 115 25.76 -41.57 -17.10
N LEU A 116 26.29 -41.05 -15.98
CA LEU A 116 27.59 -41.45 -15.46
C LEU A 116 27.59 -42.91 -14.97
N ALA A 117 26.49 -43.36 -14.35
CA ALA A 117 26.35 -44.74 -13.87
C ALA A 117 26.21 -45.77 -15.01
N ILE A 118 25.71 -45.36 -16.18
CA ILE A 118 25.54 -46.25 -17.35
C ILE A 118 26.81 -46.27 -18.23
N GLY A 119 27.64 -45.22 -18.20
CA GLY A 119 28.88 -45.13 -18.97
C GLY A 119 30.06 -45.95 -18.42
N GLU A 120 29.90 -46.58 -17.27
CA GLU A 120 30.88 -47.49 -16.62
C GLU A 120 30.44 -48.97 -16.73
N LEU A 121 29.72 -49.34 -17.79
CA LEU A 121 29.37 -50.74 -18.12
C LEU A 121 29.95 -51.19 -19.47
#